data_AF-A0A1R3VFP0-F1
#
_entry.id   AF-A0A1R3VFP0-F1
#
_cell.length_a   1.000
_cell.length_b   1.000
_cell.length_c   1.000
_cell.angle_alpha   90.00
_cell.angle_beta   90.00
_cell.angle_gamma   90.00
#
_symmetry.space_group_name_H-M   'P 1'
#
loop_
_entity.id
_entity.type
_entity.pdbx_description
1 polymer ?
#
loop_
_entity_poly.entity_id
_entity_poly.type
_entity_poly.pdbx_seq_one_letter_code
_entity_poly.pdbx_strand_id
1 'polypeptide(L)'
;MADKRRFYYEARSFSIYYFANAVFNIVTDAGTYLRGIEDILGDMQALTLMRPFHRYTNLHHFLDGILRELLEEEVERLDEEPPRFLTKFMQTYSVPFSQTDIVDEETFYDFAAQSERYQASIDELIDEVFHVLFNDVRFLESFNGLCATYIDLSGFGDELKNGSRHLKRVSIPAWAKRAIFHRDKGECRECKRSLAATVNQVENERYDHMIPLAKFGANDVTNLQLLCEPCNLKKAARRQPVSPLYPKAILEDARAGIFVRPRQDRCSWTVIEDASRISTSAVGLCVTTRGNAPPS
;
A
#
# COMPACT_ATOMS: atom_id res chain seq x y z
N MET A 1 18.75 -18.10 13.44
CA MET A 1 17.53 -17.29 13.22
C MET A 1 17.67 -16.63 11.86
N ALA A 2 16.67 -16.74 10.97
CA ALA A 2 16.74 -16.07 9.67
C ALA A 2 16.93 -14.56 9.88
N ASP A 3 17.80 -13.93 9.09
CA ASP A 3 17.98 -12.49 9.11
C ASP A 3 16.65 -11.81 8.75
N LYS A 4 16.04 -11.16 9.74
CA LYS A 4 14.75 -10.47 9.56
C LYS A 4 14.88 -9.35 8.53
N ARG A 5 16.06 -8.75 8.35
CA ARG A 5 16.26 -7.63 7.41
C ARG A 5 15.94 -8.00 5.96
N ARG A 6 15.98 -9.29 5.60
CA ARG A 6 15.57 -9.76 4.26
C ARG A 6 14.07 -9.57 3.96
N PHE A 7 13.23 -9.39 4.97
CA PHE A 7 11.76 -9.30 4.82
C PHE A 7 11.16 -8.00 5.35
N TYR A 8 11.97 -7.12 5.94
CA TYR A 8 11.53 -5.92 6.64
C TYR A 8 12.53 -4.79 6.39
N TYR A 9 12.04 -3.58 6.15
CA TYR A 9 12.86 -2.36 6.00
C TYR A 9 12.86 -1.54 7.32
N GLU A 10 13.80 -0.60 7.46
CA GLU A 10 13.95 0.30 8.61
C GLU A 10 13.56 1.73 8.23
N ALA A 11 12.63 2.38 8.93
CA ALA A 11 12.21 3.74 8.56
C ALA A 11 13.20 4.82 9.03
N ARG A 12 13.76 5.60 8.10
CA ARG A 12 14.67 6.74 8.34
C ARG A 12 14.01 8.08 7.95
N SER A 13 13.96 9.05 8.86
CA SER A 13 12.88 10.05 8.88
C SER A 13 12.93 11.21 7.87
N PHE A 14 14.07 11.71 7.40
CA PHE A 14 14.07 12.93 6.56
C PHE A 14 13.87 12.64 5.07
N SER A 15 14.66 11.73 4.49
CA SER A 15 14.67 11.52 3.03
C SER A 15 13.40 10.83 2.51
N ILE A 16 12.79 9.93 3.30
CA ILE A 16 11.57 9.20 2.88
C ILE A 16 10.42 10.17 2.62
N TYR A 17 10.07 11.02 3.59
CA TYR A 17 8.87 11.87 3.45
C TYR A 17 9.09 13.00 2.46
N TYR A 18 10.32 13.53 2.37
CA TYR A 18 10.67 14.49 1.33
C TYR A 18 10.46 13.87 -0.06
N PHE A 19 11.04 12.68 -0.29
CA PHE A 19 10.95 12.01 -1.58
C PHE A 19 9.52 11.54 -1.89
N ALA A 20 8.82 10.95 -0.91
CA ALA A 20 7.41 10.57 -1.05
C ALA A 20 6.52 11.77 -1.39
N ASN A 21 6.78 12.94 -0.80
CA ASN A 21 6.05 14.17 -1.12
C ASN A 21 6.34 14.68 -2.53
N ALA A 22 7.61 14.61 -2.99
CA ALA A 22 7.96 14.94 -4.36
C ALA A 22 7.21 14.04 -5.36
N VAL A 23 7.25 12.72 -5.16
CA VAL A 23 6.54 11.73 -5.98
C VAL A 23 5.03 11.97 -5.95
N PHE A 24 4.47 12.25 -4.76
CA PHE A 24 3.05 12.56 -4.62
C PHE A 24 2.63 13.78 -5.47
N ASN A 25 3.44 14.85 -5.45
CA ASN A 25 3.17 16.05 -6.25
C ASN A 25 3.31 15.78 -7.74
N ILE A 26 4.34 15.02 -8.16
CA ILE A 26 4.53 14.62 -9.57
C ILE A 26 3.30 13.85 -10.08
N VAL A 27 2.78 12.89 -9.32
CA VAL A 27 1.58 12.13 -9.74
C VAL A 27 0.31 12.97 -9.69
N THR A 28 0.17 13.86 -8.71
CA THR A 28 -1.04 14.67 -8.53
C THR A 28 -1.12 15.81 -9.54
N ASP A 29 0.01 16.35 -9.97
CA ASP A 29 0.14 17.42 -10.97
C ASP A 29 0.98 16.98 -12.18
N ALA A 30 0.69 15.79 -12.70
CA ALA A 30 1.46 15.17 -13.79
C ALA A 30 1.61 16.06 -15.04
N GLY A 31 0.68 17.00 -15.26
CA GLY A 31 0.74 17.95 -16.37
C GLY A 31 1.98 18.85 -16.34
N THR A 32 2.45 19.22 -15.14
CA THR A 32 3.64 20.08 -14.96
C THR A 32 4.94 19.31 -15.20
N TYR A 33 4.92 17.99 -15.07
CA TYR A 33 6.10 17.12 -15.11
C TYR A 33 6.11 16.17 -16.33
N LEU A 34 5.31 16.48 -17.37
CA LEU A 34 5.09 15.56 -18.50
C LEU A 34 6.38 15.05 -19.15
N ARG A 35 7.42 15.90 -19.27
CA ARG A 35 8.69 15.50 -19.89
C ARG A 35 9.38 14.39 -19.10
N GLY A 36 9.68 14.62 -17.82
CA GLY A 36 10.32 13.59 -16.98
C GLY A 36 9.43 12.35 -16.81
N ILE A 37 8.11 12.51 -16.77
CA ILE A 37 7.19 11.37 -16.76
C ILE A 37 7.27 10.57 -18.06
N GLU A 38 7.41 11.22 -19.21
CA GLU A 38 7.59 10.56 -20.52
C GLU A 38 8.89 9.76 -20.55
N ASP A 39 9.97 10.30 -20.01
CA ASP A 39 11.27 9.62 -19.95
C ASP A 39 11.20 8.34 -19.06
N ILE A 40 10.36 8.36 -18.02
CA ILE A 40 10.17 7.25 -17.08
C ILE A 40 9.10 6.24 -17.54
N LEU A 41 7.99 6.68 -18.12
CA LEU A 41 6.81 5.83 -18.43
C LEU A 41 6.53 5.64 -19.92
N GLY A 42 7.28 6.32 -20.79
CA GLY A 42 7.09 6.33 -22.23
C GLY A 42 7.21 4.96 -22.91
N ASP A 43 7.11 4.96 -24.23
CA ASP A 43 6.84 3.76 -25.03
C ASP A 43 7.78 2.57 -24.78
N MET A 44 9.08 2.79 -24.55
CA MET A 44 10.02 1.70 -24.24
C MET A 44 9.76 1.06 -22.87
N GLN A 45 9.30 1.84 -21.89
CA GLN A 45 9.01 1.38 -20.53
C GLN A 45 7.59 0.81 -20.40
N ALA A 46 6.69 1.10 -21.35
CA ALA A 46 5.32 0.59 -21.35
C ALA A 46 5.24 -0.94 -21.27
N LEU A 47 6.20 -1.68 -21.85
CA LEU A 47 6.26 -3.16 -21.73
C LEU A 47 6.44 -3.61 -20.27
N THR A 48 7.24 -2.88 -19.49
CA THR A 48 7.41 -3.12 -18.05
C THR A 48 6.09 -2.90 -17.31
N LEU A 49 5.34 -1.85 -17.67
CA LEU A 49 4.03 -1.57 -17.08
C LEU A 49 2.99 -2.67 -17.33
N MET A 50 3.10 -3.36 -18.47
CA MET A 50 2.18 -4.42 -18.86
C MET A 50 2.51 -5.79 -18.25
N ARG A 51 3.73 -5.97 -17.74
CA ARG A 51 4.18 -7.26 -17.21
C ARG A 51 3.36 -7.62 -15.95
N PRO A 52 2.70 -8.79 -15.93
CA PRO A 52 1.74 -9.11 -14.87
C PRO A 52 2.43 -9.50 -13.56
N PHE A 53 2.01 -8.88 -12.45
CA PHE A 53 2.35 -9.22 -11.07
C PHE A 53 3.82 -9.57 -10.85
N HIS A 54 4.72 -8.69 -11.30
CA HIS A 54 6.10 -8.70 -10.83
C HIS A 54 6.17 -8.15 -9.40
N ARG A 55 7.25 -8.49 -8.68
CA ARG A 55 7.42 -8.08 -7.27
C ARG A 55 7.98 -6.67 -7.15
N TYR A 56 8.86 -6.30 -8.09
CA TYR A 56 9.34 -4.95 -8.25
C TYR A 56 8.31 -4.21 -9.11
N THR A 57 7.31 -3.66 -8.42
CA THR A 57 6.05 -3.19 -9.02
C THR A 57 6.27 -2.02 -9.98
N ASN A 58 5.22 -1.61 -10.71
CA ASN A 58 5.29 -0.42 -11.56
C ASN A 58 5.63 0.83 -10.72
N LEU A 59 5.11 0.91 -9.50
CA LEU A 59 5.50 1.96 -8.56
C LEU A 59 6.99 1.91 -8.17
N HIS A 60 7.61 0.73 -8.02
CA HIS A 60 9.05 0.66 -7.73
C HIS A 60 9.87 1.21 -8.91
N HIS A 61 9.54 0.81 -10.14
CA HIS A 61 10.18 1.34 -11.36
C HIS A 61 10.02 2.86 -11.48
N PHE A 62 8.83 3.37 -11.19
CA PHE A 62 8.57 4.81 -11.21
C PHE A 62 9.36 5.56 -10.14
N LEU A 63 9.45 5.01 -8.93
CA LEU A 63 10.25 5.58 -7.84
C LEU A 63 11.74 5.56 -8.18
N ASP A 64 12.26 4.47 -8.73
CA ASP A 64 13.66 4.38 -9.19
C ASP A 64 13.96 5.45 -10.25
N GLY A 65 13.08 5.61 -11.24
CA GLY A 65 13.20 6.64 -12.27
C GLY A 65 13.27 8.05 -11.70
N ILE A 66 12.31 8.44 -10.84
CA ILE A 66 12.32 9.78 -10.23
C ILE A 66 13.56 9.97 -9.36
N LEU A 67 13.96 8.96 -8.59
CA LEU A 67 15.14 9.07 -7.72
C LEU A 67 16.42 9.28 -8.54
N ARG A 68 16.57 8.56 -9.66
CA ARG A 68 17.72 8.71 -10.56
C ARG A 68 17.76 10.09 -11.18
N GLU A 69 16.65 10.59 -11.71
CA GLU A 69 16.54 11.95 -12.25
C GLU A 69 16.92 13.01 -11.19
N LEU A 70 16.38 12.89 -9.97
CA LEU A 70 16.71 13.81 -8.88
C LEU A 70 18.19 13.78 -8.47
N LEU A 71 18.82 12.61 -8.53
CA LEU A 71 20.24 12.46 -8.21
C LEU A 71 21.11 12.97 -9.37
N GLU A 72 20.73 12.66 -10.61
CA GLU A 72 21.41 13.10 -11.84
C GLU A 72 21.42 14.63 -11.93
N GLU A 73 20.29 15.30 -11.65
CA GLU A 73 20.23 16.76 -11.59
C GLU A 73 21.21 17.39 -10.57
N GLU A 74 21.45 16.75 -9.43
CA GLU A 74 22.45 17.22 -8.45
C GLU A 74 23.88 16.87 -8.90
N VAL A 75 24.07 15.72 -9.54
CA VAL A 75 25.38 15.24 -10.02
C VAL A 75 25.90 16.09 -11.18
N GLU A 76 25.04 16.46 -12.14
CA GLU A 76 25.38 17.36 -13.25
C GLU A 76 25.82 18.76 -12.77
N ARG A 77 25.47 19.13 -11.54
CA ARG A 77 25.71 20.46 -10.96
C ARG A 77 26.74 20.48 -9.84
N LEU A 78 27.52 19.40 -9.67
CA LEU A 78 28.54 19.29 -8.60
C LEU A 78 29.58 20.40 -8.66
N ASP A 79 29.97 20.84 -9.87
CA ASP A 79 30.91 21.93 -10.09
C ASP A 79 30.34 23.32 -9.73
N GLU A 80 29.00 23.44 -9.66
CA GLU A 80 28.30 24.69 -9.40
C GLU A 80 27.91 24.86 -7.92
N GLU A 81 27.31 23.82 -7.35
CA GLU A 81 26.67 23.86 -6.05
C GLU A 81 26.87 22.54 -5.28
N PRO A 82 27.05 22.59 -3.94
CA PRO A 82 27.18 21.39 -3.14
C PRO A 82 25.85 20.60 -3.13
N PRO A 83 25.89 19.28 -3.40
CA PRO A 83 24.68 18.48 -3.58
C PRO A 83 24.03 18.23 -2.22
N ARG A 84 22.80 18.70 -2.03
CA ARG A 84 22.14 18.68 -0.71
C ARG A 84 21.44 17.36 -0.47
N PHE A 85 20.67 16.89 -1.44
CA PHE A 85 19.92 15.66 -1.36
C PHE A 85 20.85 14.45 -1.37
N LEU A 86 21.78 14.37 -2.33
CA LEU A 86 22.73 13.25 -2.47
C LEU A 86 23.61 13.10 -1.21
N THR A 87 24.19 14.18 -0.69
CA THR A 87 25.00 14.13 0.54
C THR A 87 24.16 13.63 1.72
N LYS A 88 22.93 14.17 1.87
CA LYS A 88 22.04 13.78 2.96
C LYS A 88 21.59 12.33 2.84
N PHE A 89 21.32 11.88 1.61
CA PHE A 89 20.98 10.50 1.27
C PHE A 89 22.12 9.57 1.67
N MET A 90 23.33 9.79 1.15
CA MET A 90 24.50 8.95 1.47
C MET A 90 24.78 8.87 2.98
N GLN A 91 24.69 10.00 3.70
CA GLN A 91 24.82 10.00 5.16
C GLN A 91 23.71 9.21 5.87
N THR A 92 22.46 9.38 5.45
CA THR A 92 21.29 8.72 6.08
C THR A 92 21.37 7.20 5.92
N TYR A 93 21.83 6.74 4.77
CA TYR A 93 21.98 5.32 4.47
C TYR A 93 23.37 4.79 4.83
N SER A 94 24.22 5.57 5.51
CA SER A 94 25.56 5.14 5.90
C SER A 94 26.39 4.61 4.72
N VAL A 95 26.25 5.25 3.56
CA VAL A 95 27.11 5.02 2.40
C VAL A 95 28.47 5.65 2.72
N PRO A 96 29.58 4.89 2.71
CA PRO A 96 30.91 5.48 2.87
C PRO A 96 31.24 6.29 1.60
N PHE A 97 31.52 7.58 1.76
CA PHE A 97 32.00 8.45 0.70
C PHE A 97 32.96 9.50 1.28
N SER A 98 33.77 10.06 0.43
CA SER A 98 34.73 11.13 0.69
C SER A 98 34.39 12.35 -0.16
N GLN A 99 35.04 13.49 0.10
CA GLN A 99 34.82 14.71 -0.69
C GLN A 99 35.30 14.57 -2.14
N THR A 100 36.27 13.68 -2.41
CA THR A 100 36.70 13.42 -3.79
C THR A 100 35.66 12.64 -4.57
N ASP A 101 34.81 11.84 -3.92
CA ASP A 101 33.78 11.05 -4.60
C ASP A 101 32.60 11.88 -5.10
N ILE A 102 32.52 13.16 -4.72
CA ILE A 102 31.44 14.10 -5.07
C ILE A 102 31.99 15.43 -5.59
N VAL A 103 33.16 15.39 -6.22
CA VAL A 103 33.82 16.60 -6.74
C VAL A 103 33.32 16.98 -8.14
N ASP A 104 33.08 15.99 -8.99
CA ASP A 104 32.56 16.15 -10.35
C ASP A 104 31.76 14.90 -10.76
N GLU A 105 31.07 15.00 -11.90
CA GLU A 105 30.21 13.95 -12.45
C GLU A 105 30.97 12.64 -12.72
N GLU A 106 32.14 12.72 -13.36
CA GLU A 106 32.94 11.55 -13.76
C GLU A 106 33.36 10.74 -12.52
N THR A 107 33.90 11.44 -11.52
CA THR A 107 34.37 10.83 -10.28
C THR A 107 33.21 10.23 -9.47
N PHE A 108 32.05 10.90 -9.47
CA PHE A 108 30.87 10.38 -8.81
C PHE A 108 30.38 9.07 -9.45
N TYR A 109 30.32 8.99 -10.78
CA TYR A 109 29.88 7.78 -11.45
C TYR A 109 30.84 6.60 -11.24
N ASP A 110 32.15 6.86 -11.21
CA ASP A 110 33.15 5.85 -10.85
C ASP A 110 32.92 5.31 -9.43
N PHE A 111 32.65 6.20 -8.47
CA PHE A 111 32.27 5.84 -7.10
C PHE A 111 30.96 5.03 -7.07
N ALA A 112 29.91 5.52 -7.71
CA ALA A 112 28.58 4.91 -7.69
C ALA A 112 28.59 3.51 -8.32
N ALA A 113 29.39 3.29 -9.37
CA ALA A 113 29.55 2.00 -10.03
C ALA A 113 30.26 0.96 -9.15
N GLN A 114 31.19 1.40 -8.28
CA GLN A 114 31.98 0.52 -7.42
C GLN A 114 31.37 0.32 -6.02
N SER A 115 30.50 1.24 -5.58
CA SER A 115 29.92 1.23 -4.24
C SER A 115 28.67 0.35 -4.15
N GLU A 116 28.84 -0.91 -3.74
CA GLU A 116 27.71 -1.81 -3.44
C GLU A 116 26.74 -1.21 -2.41
N ARG A 117 27.26 -0.47 -1.42
CA ARG A 117 26.44 0.17 -0.39
C ARG A 117 25.57 1.29 -0.96
N TYR A 118 26.09 2.06 -1.91
CA TYR A 118 25.32 3.09 -2.62
C TYR A 118 24.17 2.44 -3.40
N GLN A 119 24.45 1.41 -4.19
CA GLN A 119 23.40 0.69 -4.95
C GLN A 119 22.33 0.11 -4.01
N ALA A 120 22.72 -0.55 -2.92
CA ALA A 120 21.78 -1.06 -1.93
C ALA A 120 20.95 0.04 -1.24
N SER A 121 21.52 1.24 -1.07
CA SER A 121 20.80 2.37 -0.45
C SER A 121 19.69 2.93 -1.33
N ILE A 122 19.82 2.83 -2.65
CA ILE A 122 18.78 3.21 -3.61
C ILE A 122 17.58 2.28 -3.43
N ASP A 123 17.82 0.97 -3.42
CA ASP A 123 16.77 -0.03 -3.20
C ASP A 123 16.08 0.13 -1.84
N GLU A 124 16.86 0.39 -0.77
CA GLU A 124 16.30 0.64 0.57
C GLU A 124 15.37 1.86 0.59
N LEU A 125 15.78 2.98 -0.04
CA LEU A 125 14.93 4.18 -0.13
C LEU A 125 13.65 3.93 -0.93
N ILE A 126 13.76 3.21 -2.05
CA ILE A 126 12.61 2.85 -2.89
C ILE A 126 11.62 1.99 -2.10
N ASP A 127 12.08 0.97 -1.38
CA ASP A 127 11.23 0.11 -0.54
C ASP A 127 10.57 0.90 0.61
N GLU A 128 11.32 1.79 1.25
CA GLU A 128 10.84 2.67 2.31
C GLU A 128 9.72 3.61 1.81
N VAL A 129 9.92 4.27 0.67
CA VAL A 129 8.94 5.18 0.05
C VAL A 129 7.76 4.42 -0.53
N PHE A 130 8.01 3.26 -1.17
CA PHE A 130 6.97 2.36 -1.64
C PHE A 130 6.03 2.00 -0.49
N HIS A 131 6.55 1.68 0.70
CA HIS A 131 5.69 1.36 1.83
C HIS A 131 4.75 2.51 2.20
N VAL A 132 5.25 3.75 2.22
CA VAL A 132 4.44 4.93 2.56
C VAL A 132 3.33 5.12 1.51
N LEU A 133 3.70 5.14 0.23
CA LEU A 133 2.77 5.41 -0.87
C LEU A 133 1.83 4.24 -1.18
N PHE A 134 2.27 3.00 -0.98
CA PHE A 134 1.43 1.82 -1.16
C PHE A 134 0.25 1.80 -0.20
N ASN A 135 0.35 2.46 0.96
CA ASN A 135 -0.77 2.58 1.89
C ASN A 135 -1.78 3.67 1.49
N ASP A 136 -1.45 4.57 0.56
CA ASP A 136 -2.35 5.62 0.07
C ASP A 136 -3.08 5.16 -1.20
N VAL A 137 -4.31 4.67 -1.05
CA VAL A 137 -5.09 4.18 -2.20
C VAL A 137 -5.54 5.29 -3.16
N ARG A 138 -5.59 6.55 -2.72
CA ARG A 138 -5.90 7.68 -3.61
C ARG A 138 -4.72 7.94 -4.52
N PHE A 139 -3.52 8.00 -3.94
CA PHE A 139 -2.29 8.07 -4.70
C PHE A 139 -2.18 6.90 -5.69
N LEU A 140 -2.41 5.67 -5.23
CA LEU A 140 -2.35 4.49 -6.11
C LEU A 140 -3.37 4.53 -7.25
N GLU A 141 -4.58 5.04 -7.01
CA GLU A 141 -5.59 5.24 -8.06
C GLU A 141 -5.13 6.26 -9.11
N SER A 142 -4.55 7.39 -8.68
CA SER A 142 -4.01 8.41 -9.58
C SER A 142 -2.81 7.89 -10.37
N PHE A 143 -1.84 7.27 -9.69
CA PHE A 143 -0.65 6.67 -10.29
C PHE A 143 -1.02 5.60 -11.34
N ASN A 144 -1.92 4.68 -11.01
CA ASN A 144 -2.34 3.66 -11.97
C ASN A 144 -3.18 4.26 -13.12
N GLY A 145 -3.85 5.40 -12.89
CA GLY A 145 -4.46 6.18 -13.95
C GLY A 145 -3.43 6.72 -14.94
N LEU A 146 -2.28 7.19 -14.44
CA LEU A 146 -1.16 7.62 -15.27
C LEU A 146 -0.59 6.44 -16.08
N CYS A 147 -0.26 5.32 -15.41
CA CYS A 147 0.21 4.12 -16.12
C CYS A 147 -0.77 3.64 -17.20
N ALA A 148 -2.08 3.72 -16.95
CA ALA A 148 -3.09 3.33 -17.92
C ALA A 148 -3.06 4.20 -19.19
N THR A 149 -2.81 5.51 -19.06
CA THR A 149 -2.61 6.40 -20.22
C THR A 149 -1.44 5.93 -21.08
N TYR A 150 -0.31 5.59 -20.47
CA TYR A 150 0.87 5.09 -21.18
C TYR A 150 0.64 3.72 -21.83
N ILE A 151 -0.10 2.82 -21.17
CA ILE A 151 -0.47 1.51 -21.74
C ILE A 151 -1.44 1.66 -22.94
N ASP A 152 -2.34 2.65 -22.91
CA ASP A 152 -3.28 2.95 -24.01
C ASP A 152 -2.52 3.48 -25.24
N LEU A 153 -1.63 4.46 -25.02
CA LEU A 153 -0.84 5.10 -26.06
C LEU A 153 0.22 4.18 -26.68
N SER A 154 0.62 3.12 -25.96
CA SER A 154 1.71 2.26 -26.40
C SER A 154 1.43 1.56 -27.75
N GLY A 155 2.41 1.65 -28.66
CA GLY A 155 2.41 0.94 -29.94
C GLY A 155 2.83 -0.53 -29.87
N PHE A 156 3.23 -1.03 -28.70
CA PHE A 156 3.81 -2.37 -28.51
C PHE A 156 3.02 -3.21 -27.48
N GLY A 157 3.44 -4.47 -27.29
CA GLY A 157 2.89 -5.39 -26.29
C GLY A 157 1.62 -6.12 -26.72
N ASP A 158 1.40 -6.29 -28.03
CA ASP A 158 0.20 -6.93 -28.58
C ASP A 158 0.03 -8.38 -28.08
N GLU A 159 1.13 -9.08 -27.80
CA GLU A 159 1.14 -10.41 -27.21
C GLU A 159 0.53 -10.46 -25.79
N LEU A 160 0.58 -9.34 -25.06
CA LEU A 160 -0.01 -9.17 -23.72
C LEU A 160 -1.46 -8.67 -23.79
N LYS A 161 -1.89 -8.17 -24.95
CA LYS A 161 -3.23 -7.60 -25.19
C LYS A 161 -4.19 -8.65 -25.77
N ASN A 162 -5.47 -8.50 -25.47
CA ASN A 162 -6.55 -9.29 -26.07
C ASN A 162 -7.03 -8.64 -27.39
N GLY A 163 -7.99 -9.26 -28.07
CA GLY A 163 -8.52 -8.75 -29.35
C GLY A 163 -9.15 -7.35 -29.29
N SER A 164 -9.41 -6.81 -28.09
CA SER A 164 -9.89 -5.44 -27.86
C SER A 164 -8.76 -4.49 -27.42
N ARG A 165 -7.49 -4.87 -27.63
CA ARG A 165 -6.28 -4.10 -27.25
C ARG A 165 -6.10 -3.83 -25.74
N HIS A 166 -6.89 -4.47 -24.88
CA HIS A 166 -6.71 -4.41 -23.43
C HIS A 166 -5.82 -5.53 -22.93
N LEU A 167 -5.11 -5.33 -21.82
CA LEU A 167 -4.31 -6.40 -21.21
C LEU A 167 -5.15 -7.64 -20.89
N LYS A 168 -4.58 -8.81 -21.19
CA LYS A 168 -5.17 -10.11 -20.84
C LYS A 168 -5.29 -10.20 -19.32
N ARG A 169 -6.46 -10.65 -18.85
CA ARG A 169 -6.65 -10.94 -17.43
C ARG A 169 -5.79 -12.14 -17.04
N VAL A 170 -5.01 -11.98 -16.00
CA VAL A 170 -4.21 -13.06 -15.40
C VAL A 170 -4.71 -13.40 -14.00
N SER A 171 -4.40 -14.61 -13.54
CA SER A 171 -4.71 -15.02 -12.17
C SER A 171 -3.88 -14.21 -11.18
N ILE A 172 -4.55 -13.61 -10.18
CA ILE A 172 -3.86 -12.83 -9.13
C ILE A 172 -3.11 -13.80 -8.22
N PRO A 173 -1.78 -13.69 -8.11
CA PRO A 173 -0.98 -14.61 -7.31
C PRO A 173 -1.26 -14.44 -5.81
N ALA A 174 -1.06 -15.52 -5.05
CA ALA A 174 -1.34 -15.53 -3.62
C ALA A 174 -0.57 -14.46 -2.83
N TRP A 175 0.64 -14.11 -3.25
CA TRP A 175 1.42 -13.07 -2.59
C TRP A 175 0.79 -11.68 -2.75
N ALA A 176 0.24 -11.37 -3.94
CA ALA A 176 -0.43 -10.10 -4.20
C ALA A 176 -1.74 -10.02 -3.41
N LYS A 177 -2.52 -11.10 -3.38
CA LYS A 177 -3.73 -11.20 -2.54
C LYS A 177 -3.44 -10.89 -1.07
N ARG A 178 -2.38 -11.48 -0.51
CA ARG A 178 -1.94 -11.18 0.87
C ARG A 178 -1.57 -9.72 1.05
N ALA A 179 -0.78 -9.15 0.14
CA ALA A 179 -0.36 -7.74 0.22
C ALA A 179 -1.58 -6.80 0.26
N ILE A 180 -2.57 -7.04 -0.60
CA ILE A 180 -3.79 -6.21 -0.67
C ILE A 180 -4.68 -6.41 0.55
N PHE A 181 -4.81 -7.65 1.03
CA PHE A 181 -5.55 -7.90 2.27
C PHE A 181 -4.96 -7.14 3.45
N HIS A 182 -3.63 -7.12 3.59
CA HIS A 182 -2.95 -6.38 4.65
C HIS A 182 -3.08 -4.86 4.50
N ARG A 183 -2.82 -4.32 3.30
CA ARG A 183 -2.97 -2.87 3.01
C ARG A 183 -4.39 -2.39 3.32
N ASP A 184 -5.38 -3.16 2.87
CA ASP A 184 -6.81 -2.82 3.02
C ASP A 184 -7.39 -3.26 4.38
N LYS A 185 -6.53 -3.71 5.31
CA LYS A 185 -6.88 -4.10 6.69
C LYS A 185 -7.95 -5.20 6.78
N GLY A 186 -8.07 -6.04 5.75
CA GLY A 186 -9.11 -7.06 5.66
C GLY A 186 -10.52 -6.48 5.60
N GLU A 187 -10.70 -5.24 5.14
CA GLU A 187 -12.00 -4.58 5.00
C GLU A 187 -12.30 -4.32 3.53
N CYS A 188 -13.58 -4.46 3.15
CA CYS A 188 -14.04 -4.02 1.84
C CYS A 188 -13.77 -2.51 1.69
N ARG A 189 -13.01 -2.11 0.68
CA ARG A 189 -12.69 -0.70 0.46
C ARG A 189 -13.92 0.16 0.22
N GLU A 190 -14.97 -0.39 -0.39
CA GLU A 190 -16.20 0.34 -0.66
C GLU A 190 -17.08 0.49 0.60
N CYS A 191 -17.58 -0.62 1.14
CA CYS A 191 -18.60 -0.59 2.21
C CYS A 191 -18.04 -0.72 3.63
N LYS A 192 -16.72 -0.87 3.80
CA LYS A 192 -16.00 -1.02 5.08
C LYS A 192 -16.40 -2.23 5.93
N ARG A 193 -17.14 -3.19 5.35
CA ARG A 193 -17.42 -4.46 6.01
C ARG A 193 -16.12 -5.26 6.17
N SER A 194 -15.92 -5.85 7.35
CA SER A 194 -14.83 -6.80 7.58
C SER A 194 -15.00 -8.06 6.73
N LEU A 195 -13.91 -8.46 6.09
CA LEU A 195 -13.75 -9.67 5.28
C LEU A 195 -12.79 -10.67 5.95
N ALA A 196 -12.29 -10.36 7.14
CA ALA A 196 -11.48 -11.30 7.90
C ALA A 196 -12.32 -12.53 8.27
N ALA A 197 -11.83 -13.72 7.93
CA ALA A 197 -12.52 -14.99 8.19
C ALA A 197 -12.91 -15.20 9.67
N THR A 198 -12.16 -14.61 10.60
CA THR A 198 -12.47 -14.61 12.04
C THR A 198 -13.77 -13.86 12.37
N VAL A 199 -14.13 -12.85 11.57
CA VAL A 199 -15.28 -11.97 11.77
C VAL A 199 -16.43 -12.36 10.84
N ASN A 200 -16.14 -12.85 9.63
CA ASN A 200 -17.13 -13.13 8.60
C ASN A 200 -16.78 -14.40 7.82
N GLN A 201 -17.63 -15.43 7.92
CA GLN A 201 -17.46 -16.73 7.23
C GLN A 201 -18.28 -16.88 5.95
N VAL A 202 -19.14 -15.89 5.65
CA VAL A 202 -20.17 -16.00 4.58
C VAL A 202 -19.73 -15.29 3.30
N GLU A 203 -18.91 -14.25 3.42
CA GLU A 203 -18.53 -13.38 2.30
C GLU A 203 -17.16 -13.75 1.74
N ASN A 204 -17.07 -13.83 0.41
CA ASN A 204 -15.81 -14.12 -0.27
C ASN A 204 -15.04 -12.83 -0.58
N GLU A 205 -13.76 -12.81 -0.23
CA GLU A 205 -12.80 -11.78 -0.62
C GLU A 205 -12.73 -11.68 -2.16
N ARG A 206 -12.93 -10.47 -2.70
CA ARG A 206 -12.75 -10.18 -4.12
C ARG A 206 -11.61 -9.17 -4.28
N TYR A 207 -10.65 -9.53 -5.13
CA TYR A 207 -9.55 -8.67 -5.51
C TYR A 207 -9.81 -8.14 -6.90
N ASP A 208 -9.98 -6.83 -7.01
CA ASP A 208 -10.32 -6.18 -8.28
C ASP A 208 -9.40 -5.01 -8.57
N HIS A 209 -9.34 -4.59 -9.82
CA HIS A 209 -8.45 -3.50 -10.22
C HIS A 209 -9.08 -2.14 -9.86
N MET A 210 -8.29 -1.21 -9.32
CA MET A 210 -8.66 0.20 -9.15
C MET A 210 -8.98 0.81 -10.51
N ILE A 211 -8.03 0.71 -11.44
CA ILE A 211 -8.23 1.00 -12.87
C ILE A 211 -8.55 -0.31 -13.59
N PRO A 212 -9.77 -0.49 -14.13
CA PRO A 212 -10.14 -1.73 -14.81
C PRO A 212 -9.25 -2.03 -16.02
N LEU A 213 -9.05 -3.31 -16.35
CA LEU A 213 -8.36 -3.72 -17.58
C LEU A 213 -9.00 -3.13 -18.85
N ALA A 214 -10.34 -2.98 -18.85
CA ALA A 214 -11.11 -2.34 -19.93
C ALA A 214 -10.89 -0.82 -20.05
N LYS A 215 -10.04 -0.27 -19.18
CA LYS A 215 -9.56 1.11 -19.15
C LYS A 215 -8.03 1.13 -19.02
N PHE A 216 -7.37 0.15 -19.64
CA PHE A 216 -5.92 0.01 -19.73
C PHE A 216 -5.18 -0.12 -18.38
N GLY A 217 -5.89 -0.45 -17.30
CA GLY A 217 -5.23 -0.70 -16.01
C GLY A 217 -4.26 -1.87 -16.07
N ALA A 218 -3.12 -1.73 -15.41
CA ALA A 218 -2.09 -2.76 -15.35
C ALA A 218 -2.50 -3.95 -14.46
N ASN A 219 -2.01 -5.15 -14.78
CA ASN A 219 -2.07 -6.31 -13.87
C ASN A 219 -0.96 -6.19 -12.79
N ASP A 220 -0.98 -5.13 -12.01
CA ASP A 220 0.02 -4.81 -10.99
C ASP A 220 -0.63 -4.83 -9.59
N VAL A 221 0.13 -5.21 -8.55
CA VAL A 221 -0.40 -5.25 -7.18
C VAL A 221 -0.85 -3.86 -6.71
N THR A 222 -0.16 -2.79 -7.12
CA THR A 222 -0.54 -1.42 -6.79
C THR A 222 -1.88 -1.02 -7.39
N ASN A 223 -2.29 -1.66 -8.50
CA ASN A 223 -3.59 -1.44 -9.13
C ASN A 223 -4.72 -2.29 -8.53
N LEU A 224 -4.51 -3.04 -7.45
CA LEU A 224 -5.57 -3.88 -6.87
C LEU A 224 -6.24 -3.23 -5.65
N GLN A 225 -7.50 -3.59 -5.37
CA GLN A 225 -8.26 -3.26 -4.18
C GLN A 225 -9.06 -4.47 -3.66
N LEU A 226 -9.29 -4.52 -2.35
CA LEU A 226 -10.12 -5.53 -1.70
C LEU A 226 -11.60 -5.08 -1.65
N LEU A 227 -12.49 -5.93 -2.13
CA LEU A 227 -13.94 -5.72 -2.13
C LEU A 227 -14.67 -6.96 -1.58
N CYS A 228 -15.85 -6.75 -1.01
CA CYS A 228 -16.80 -7.84 -0.81
C CYS A 228 -17.46 -8.21 -2.15
N GLU A 229 -18.03 -9.41 -2.24
CA GLU A 229 -18.70 -9.88 -3.45
C GLU A 229 -19.80 -8.91 -3.96
N PRO A 230 -20.74 -8.41 -3.13
CA PRO A 230 -21.74 -7.44 -3.59
C PRO A 230 -21.14 -6.17 -4.20
N CYS A 231 -20.12 -5.59 -3.55
CA CYS A 231 -19.45 -4.38 -4.04
C CYS A 231 -18.66 -4.64 -5.31
N ASN A 232 -18.00 -5.79 -5.42
CA ASN A 232 -17.28 -6.19 -6.62
C ASN A 232 -18.21 -6.39 -7.82
N LEU A 233 -19.34 -7.09 -7.62
CA LEU A 233 -20.37 -7.27 -8.65
C LEU A 233 -20.97 -5.93 -9.08
N LYS A 234 -21.21 -5.02 -8.12
CA LYS A 234 -21.64 -3.65 -8.41
C LYS A 234 -20.57 -2.88 -9.17
N LYS A 235 -19.27 -3.00 -8.87
CA LYS A 235 -18.23 -2.29 -9.62
C LYS A 235 -18.09 -2.80 -11.05
N ALA A 236 -18.06 -4.12 -11.22
CA ALA A 236 -17.83 -4.78 -12.50
C ALA A 236 -16.61 -4.17 -13.24
N ALA A 237 -16.76 -3.83 -14.53
CA ALA A 237 -15.70 -3.21 -15.33
C ALA A 237 -15.66 -1.68 -15.24
N ARG A 238 -16.40 -1.04 -14.32
CA ARG A 238 -16.43 0.42 -14.20
C ARG A 238 -15.22 0.94 -13.43
N ARG A 239 -14.70 2.09 -13.87
CA ARG A 239 -13.81 2.93 -13.07
C ARG A 239 -14.69 3.71 -12.10
N GLN A 240 -14.52 3.46 -10.82
CA GLN A 240 -15.18 4.19 -9.73
C GLN A 240 -14.10 4.63 -8.74
N PRO A 241 -14.22 5.83 -8.14
CA PRO A 241 -13.26 6.31 -7.16
C PRO A 241 -13.07 5.30 -6.03
N VAL A 242 -11.82 5.04 -5.66
CA VAL A 242 -11.54 4.21 -4.48
C VAL A 242 -11.85 5.01 -3.22
N SER A 243 -12.58 4.41 -2.28
CA SER A 243 -12.91 5.08 -1.01
C SER A 243 -11.63 5.48 -0.26
N PRO A 244 -11.44 6.77 0.08
CA PRO A 244 -10.28 7.25 0.81
C PRO A 244 -10.38 7.02 2.32
N LEU A 245 -11.50 6.45 2.80
CA LEU A 245 -11.74 6.35 4.24
C LEU A 245 -10.91 5.20 4.84
N TYR A 246 -10.18 5.51 5.90
CA TYR A 246 -9.46 4.55 6.74
C TYR A 246 -10.05 4.56 8.15
N PRO A 247 -10.03 3.42 8.85
CA PRO A 247 -10.42 3.39 10.26
C PRO A 247 -9.49 4.32 11.05
N LYS A 248 -10.08 5.13 11.94
CA LYS A 248 -9.31 5.95 12.89
C LYS A 248 -8.50 5.01 13.79
N ALA A 249 -7.19 5.26 13.89
CA ALA A 249 -6.30 4.45 14.72
C ALA A 249 -6.62 4.61 16.22
N ILE A 250 -7.01 5.82 16.61
CA ILE A 250 -7.50 6.14 17.95
C ILE A 250 -8.96 6.53 17.77
N LEU A 251 -9.84 5.65 18.24
CA LEU A 251 -11.24 6.02 18.39
C LEU A 251 -11.31 6.91 19.62
N GLU A 252 -11.79 8.14 19.46
CA GLU A 252 -12.41 8.82 20.60
C GLU A 252 -13.55 7.91 21.05
N ASP A 253 -13.63 7.63 22.35
CA ASP A 253 -14.78 6.97 22.94
C ASP A 253 -16.01 7.86 22.67
N ALA A 254 -16.64 7.70 21.52
CA ALA A 254 -17.96 8.27 21.25
C ALA A 254 -19.02 7.64 22.17
N ARG A 255 -18.60 6.73 23.07
CA ARG A 255 -19.40 5.98 24.05
C ARG A 255 -18.61 5.67 25.32
N ALA A 256 -18.19 6.69 26.07
CA ALA A 256 -18.12 6.59 27.53
C ALA A 256 -19.54 6.44 28.16
N GLY A 257 -20.42 5.64 27.54
CA GLY A 257 -21.85 5.56 27.88
C GLY A 257 -22.73 4.60 27.06
N ILE A 258 -22.21 3.86 26.08
CA ILE A 258 -22.99 2.77 25.47
C ILE A 258 -22.07 1.57 25.28
N PHE A 259 -21.98 0.79 26.36
CA PHE A 259 -21.54 -0.59 26.34
C PHE A 259 -22.55 -1.36 25.47
N VAL A 260 -22.26 -1.53 24.17
CA VAL A 260 -23.02 -2.46 23.35
C VAL A 260 -22.63 -3.85 23.83
N ARG A 261 -23.39 -4.40 24.77
CA ARG A 261 -23.36 -5.84 25.04
C ARG A 261 -23.69 -6.56 23.72
N PRO A 262 -23.05 -7.71 23.42
CA PRO A 262 -23.52 -8.55 22.34
C PRO A 262 -24.99 -8.85 22.62
N ARG A 263 -25.84 -8.66 21.61
CA ARG A 263 -27.27 -8.97 21.69
C ARG A 263 -27.40 -10.48 21.79
N GLN A 264 -27.29 -11.01 23.00
CA GLN A 264 -27.80 -12.32 23.33
C GLN A 264 -29.31 -12.17 23.42
N ASP A 265 -29.97 -12.95 22.56
CA ASP A 265 -31.32 -13.49 22.72
C ASP A 265 -32.49 -12.63 22.21
N ARG A 266 -33.60 -13.17 21.71
CA ARG A 266 -34.04 -14.53 21.32
C ARG A 266 -35.43 -14.36 20.63
N CYS A 267 -35.94 -15.47 20.12
CA CYS A 267 -37.34 -15.83 19.87
C CYS A 267 -38.43 -14.87 20.41
N SER A 268 -39.40 -14.59 19.52
CA SER A 268 -40.85 -14.40 19.71
C SER A 268 -41.35 -13.78 21.03
N TRP A 269 -41.89 -12.58 20.90
CA TRP A 269 -42.65 -11.87 21.94
C TRP A 269 -44.03 -12.51 22.17
N THR A 270 -44.33 -12.82 23.42
CA THR A 270 -45.71 -12.74 23.96
C THR A 270 -45.67 -11.80 25.15
N VAL A 271 -46.49 -10.76 25.09
CA VAL A 271 -46.61 -9.72 26.12
C VAL A 271 -47.51 -10.26 27.23
N ILE A 272 -47.03 -10.23 28.47
CA ILE A 272 -47.88 -10.28 29.66
C ILE A 272 -47.55 -9.03 30.46
N GLU A 273 -48.48 -8.09 30.46
CA GLU A 273 -48.53 -6.93 31.35
C GLU A 273 -49.02 -7.42 32.72
N ASP A 274 -48.17 -7.38 33.75
CA ASP A 274 -48.54 -6.72 35.01
C ASP A 274 -47.34 -6.58 35.96
N ALA A 275 -47.11 -5.35 36.42
CA ALA A 275 -46.03 -4.97 37.31
C ALA A 275 -46.57 -4.86 38.74
N SER A 276 -46.77 -6.00 39.42
CA SER A 276 -46.95 -5.98 40.88
C SER A 276 -46.49 -7.30 41.51
N ARG A 277 -45.21 -7.32 41.93
CA ARG A 277 -44.62 -8.13 43.03
C ARG A 277 -43.14 -8.37 42.76
N ILE A 278 -42.27 -7.53 43.35
CA ILE A 278 -40.89 -7.95 43.65
C ILE A 278 -40.72 -7.83 45.16
N SER A 279 -40.76 -8.98 45.84
CA SER A 279 -40.35 -9.13 47.23
C SER A 279 -38.85 -9.43 47.29
N THR A 280 -38.18 -8.77 48.22
CA THR A 280 -36.77 -8.95 48.58
C THR A 280 -36.49 -10.34 49.17
N SER A 281 -35.70 -11.16 48.47
CA SER A 281 -34.75 -12.13 49.07
C SER A 281 -34.12 -13.03 47.99
N ALA A 282 -32.81 -12.93 47.78
CA ALA A 282 -31.92 -14.07 47.52
C ALA A 282 -30.48 -13.56 47.37
N VAL A 283 -29.77 -13.57 48.50
CA VAL A 283 -28.31 -13.56 48.58
C VAL A 283 -27.79 -14.86 47.94
N GLY A 284 -26.80 -14.76 47.06
CA GLY A 284 -26.12 -15.91 46.46
C GLY A 284 -24.66 -15.57 46.18
N LEU A 285 -23.85 -15.59 47.24
CA LEU A 285 -22.39 -15.59 47.19
C LEU A 285 -21.88 -16.84 46.46
N CYS A 286 -20.93 -16.69 45.54
CA CYS A 286 -20.06 -17.78 45.10
C CYS A 286 -18.65 -17.50 45.62
N VAL A 287 -18.30 -18.12 46.75
CA VAL A 287 -16.97 -18.14 47.36
C VAL A 287 -16.28 -19.43 46.95
N THR A 288 -15.01 -19.31 46.55
CA THR A 288 -14.13 -20.42 46.20
C THR A 288 -13.59 -21.11 47.46
N THR A 289 -13.69 -22.43 47.56
CA THR A 289 -13.01 -23.21 48.61
C THR A 289 -12.03 -24.21 48.02
N ARG A 290 -10.75 -24.05 48.40
CA ARG A 290 -9.67 -25.03 48.26
C ARG A 290 -9.86 -26.13 49.32
N GLY A 291 -9.71 -27.39 48.92
CA GLY A 291 -9.60 -28.52 49.85
C GLY A 291 -8.15 -28.80 50.20
N ASN A 292 -7.90 -29.10 51.49
CA ASN A 292 -6.81 -29.94 51.99
C ASN A 292 -7.14 -30.34 53.45
N ALA A 293 -7.26 -31.66 53.69
CA ALA A 293 -7.22 -32.32 55.01
C ALA A 293 -5.74 -32.67 55.35
N PRO A 294 -5.31 -33.25 56.52
CA PRO A 294 -6.02 -34.04 57.57
C PRO A 294 -5.44 -33.79 59.01
N PRO A 295 -5.36 -34.72 60.01
CA PRO A 295 -6.21 -35.84 60.49
C PRO A 295 -6.57 -35.79 62.01
N SER A 296 -7.47 -36.68 62.44
CA SER A 296 -7.28 -37.59 63.60
C SER A 296 -8.09 -38.86 63.37
#